data_AF-A0A161LPC6-F1
#
_entry.id   AF-A0A161LPC6-F1
#
_cell.length_a   1.000
_cell.length_b   1.000
_cell.length_c   1.000
_cell.angle_alpha   90.00
_cell.angle_beta   90.00
_cell.angle_gamma   90.00
#
_symmetry.space_group_name_H-M   'P 1'
#
loop_
_entity.id
_entity.type
_entity.pdbx_description
1 polymer ?
#
loop_
_entity_poly.entity_id
_entity_poly.type
_entity_poly.pdbx_seq_one_letter_code
_entity_poly.pdbx_strand_id
1 'polypeptide(L)'
;MTTPATLRVVLAEDHYLVREGTRRLLESTGEISVVAAVGTAGELLDAARRLRPDVVVTDIRMPSPADPVRPGMEGVDAAHRIRAAARDLGVIGVVVLSQFSDAVFALDLFRDGTEGRAYLLKDRVGDIDELLGAIRSVAAGGSVIDPKVVEGLLAKRGVRGGPPPTDLTPRELDVLREMAHGLSNGGIARALHLSVSAIEKHVNSIFMKLALENSPDTHRRVAAVIAYLGSG
;
A
#
# COMPACT_ATOMS: atom_id res chain seq x y z
N MET A 1 -34.74 19.65 6.87
CA MET A 1 -33.57 18.87 6.42
C MET A 1 -32.37 19.42 7.14
N THR A 2 -31.83 18.69 8.10
CA THR A 2 -30.62 19.10 8.83
C THR A 2 -29.46 19.05 7.84
N THR A 3 -28.81 20.18 7.59
CA THR A 3 -27.57 20.21 6.81
C THR A 3 -26.60 19.19 7.43
N PRO A 4 -26.03 18.24 6.67
CA PRO A 4 -25.05 17.32 7.24
C PRO A 4 -23.93 18.15 7.89
N ALA A 5 -23.51 17.73 9.09
CA ALA A 5 -22.50 18.46 9.84
C ALA A 5 -21.20 18.53 9.03
N THR A 6 -20.70 19.74 8.82
CA THR A 6 -19.44 20.00 8.10
C THR A 6 -18.27 19.30 8.79
N LEU A 7 -17.54 18.45 8.06
CA LEU A 7 -16.39 17.72 8.59
C LEU A 7 -15.22 18.66 8.83
N ARG A 8 -14.63 18.61 10.02
CA ARG A 8 -13.49 19.42 10.42
C ARG A 8 -12.20 18.68 10.09
N VAL A 9 -11.41 19.27 9.20
CA VAL A 9 -10.18 18.65 8.69
C VAL A 9 -8.95 19.47 9.06
N VAL A 10 -7.89 18.80 9.50
CA VAL A 10 -6.54 19.38 9.50
C VAL A 10 -5.78 18.84 8.29
N LEU A 11 -5.20 19.73 7.51
CA LEU A 11 -4.40 19.40 6.33
C LEU A 11 -2.91 19.62 6.64
N ALA A 12 -2.08 18.62 6.35
CA ALA A 12 -0.62 18.72 6.42
C ALA A 12 -0.01 18.39 5.06
N GLU A 13 0.78 19.33 4.54
CA GLU A 13 1.43 19.25 3.23
C GLU A 13 2.62 20.22 3.28
N ASP A 14 3.82 19.79 2.91
CA ASP A 14 5.01 20.64 3.02
C ASP A 14 5.05 21.70 1.93
N HIS A 15 4.58 21.37 0.73
CA HIS A 15 4.56 22.27 -0.41
C HIS A 15 3.42 23.30 -0.31
N TYR A 16 3.76 24.57 -0.09
CA TYR A 16 2.79 25.66 0.13
C TYR A 16 1.68 25.73 -0.94
N LEU A 17 2.04 25.65 -2.23
CA LEU A 17 1.05 25.75 -3.31
C LEU A 17 0.08 24.56 -3.34
N VAL A 18 0.58 23.35 -3.08
CA VAL A 18 -0.27 22.14 -3.01
C VAL A 18 -1.18 22.23 -1.79
N ARG A 19 -0.66 22.71 -0.65
CA ARG A 19 -1.43 22.87 0.58
C ARG A 19 -2.59 23.84 0.40
N GLU A 20 -2.34 25.02 -0.15
CA GLU A 20 -3.39 26.02 -0.40
C GLU A 20 -4.37 25.57 -1.50
N GLY A 21 -3.88 24.89 -2.53
CA GLY A 21 -4.73 24.30 -3.57
C GLY A 21 -5.70 23.27 -3.00
N THR A 22 -5.18 22.26 -2.27
CA THR A 22 -5.97 21.23 -1.62
C THR A 22 -6.96 21.82 -0.61
N ARG A 23 -6.52 22.79 0.21
CA ARG A 23 -7.41 23.48 1.15
C ARG A 23 -8.61 24.11 0.44
N ARG A 24 -8.37 24.90 -0.61
CA ARG A 24 -9.44 25.56 -1.37
C ARG A 24 -10.37 24.57 -2.05
N LEU A 25 -9.82 23.48 -2.59
CA LEU A 25 -10.61 22.41 -3.21
C LEU A 25 -11.52 21.71 -2.19
N LEU A 26 -11.04 21.45 -0.97
CA LEU A 26 -11.86 20.85 0.08
C LEU A 26 -12.95 21.82 0.56
N GLU A 27 -12.59 23.08 0.83
CA GLU A 27 -13.54 24.10 1.31
C GLU A 27 -14.62 24.45 0.27
N SER A 28 -14.31 24.38 -1.03
CA SER A 28 -15.28 24.71 -2.09
C SER A 28 -16.45 23.72 -2.17
N THR A 29 -16.32 22.53 -1.60
CA THR A 29 -17.40 21.53 -1.53
C THR A 29 -18.55 21.96 -0.60
N GLY A 30 -18.27 22.84 0.37
CA GLY A 30 -19.20 23.18 1.45
C GLY A 30 -19.40 22.07 2.50
N GLU A 31 -18.87 20.86 2.27
CA GLU A 31 -18.95 19.71 3.18
C GLU A 31 -17.78 19.66 4.18
N ILE A 32 -16.66 20.31 3.85
CA ILE A 32 -15.43 20.30 4.65
C ILE A 32 -15.06 21.70 5.13
N SER A 33 -14.68 21.79 6.40
CA SER A 33 -14.04 22.96 7.00
C SER A 33 -12.59 22.61 7.35
N VAL A 34 -11.63 23.21 6.64
CA VAL A 34 -10.21 23.04 6.96
C VAL A 34 -9.85 23.95 8.13
N VAL A 35 -9.77 23.38 9.33
CA VAL A 35 -9.57 24.13 10.58
C VAL A 35 -8.11 24.51 10.83
N ALA A 36 -7.17 23.83 10.16
CA ALA A 36 -5.77 24.23 10.07
C ALA A 36 -5.11 23.61 8.84
N ALA A 37 -4.15 24.34 8.28
CA ALA A 37 -3.26 23.86 7.22
C ALA A 37 -1.81 24.10 7.65
N VAL A 38 -1.02 23.03 7.75
CA VAL A 38 0.32 23.04 8.34
C VAL A 38 1.37 22.44 7.40
N GLY A 39 2.65 22.76 7.62
CA GLY A 39 3.75 22.36 6.75
C GLY A 39 4.60 21.19 7.25
N THR A 40 4.42 20.79 8.52
CA THR A 40 5.30 19.78 9.14
C THR A 40 4.54 18.77 10.00
N ALA A 41 5.15 17.60 10.21
CA ALA A 41 4.61 16.55 11.07
C ALA A 41 4.42 17.02 12.53
N GLY A 42 5.33 17.87 13.02
CA GLY A 42 5.25 18.43 14.38
C GLY A 42 4.04 19.34 14.55
N GLU A 43 3.84 20.26 13.61
CA GLU A 43 2.67 21.15 13.57
C GLU A 43 1.36 20.36 13.42
N LEU A 44 1.38 19.28 12.63
CA LEU A 44 0.21 18.40 12.47
C LEU A 44 -0.20 17.76 13.79
N LEU A 45 0.76 17.22 14.54
CA LEU A 45 0.49 16.61 15.85
C LEU A 45 -0.02 17.65 16.86
N ASP A 46 0.52 18.86 16.86
CA ASP A 46 0.03 19.96 17.71
C ASP A 46 -1.41 20.37 17.35
N ALA A 47 -1.66 20.59 16.05
CA ALA A 47 -2.97 20.97 15.54
C ALA A 47 -4.03 19.89 15.84
N ALA A 48 -3.72 18.62 15.62
CA ALA A 48 -4.64 17.51 15.91
C ALA A 48 -5.02 17.47 17.40
N ARG A 49 -4.06 17.69 18.31
CA ARG A 49 -4.32 17.73 19.76
C ARG A 49 -5.19 18.91 20.18
N ARG A 50 -4.86 20.11 19.68
CA ARG A 50 -5.55 21.36 20.05
C ARG A 50 -6.94 21.45 19.45
N LEU A 51 -7.09 21.09 18.18
CA LEU A 51 -8.30 21.35 17.40
C LEU A 51 -9.27 20.16 17.39
N ARG A 52 -8.79 18.94 17.69
CA ARG A 52 -9.58 17.70 17.68
C ARG A 52 -10.44 17.59 16.39
N PRO A 53 -9.81 17.53 15.21
CA PRO A 53 -10.53 17.40 13.95
C PRO A 53 -11.18 16.03 13.82
N ASP A 54 -12.19 15.92 12.96
CA ASP A 54 -12.79 14.63 12.62
C ASP A 54 -11.80 13.79 11.79
N VAL A 55 -11.09 14.44 10.86
CA VAL A 55 -10.11 13.79 9.98
C VAL A 55 -8.83 14.61 9.86
N VAL A 56 -7.69 13.92 9.80
CA VAL A 56 -6.43 14.50 9.38
C VAL A 56 -6.11 14.04 7.96
N VAL A 57 -5.77 14.97 7.08
CA VAL A 57 -5.21 14.68 5.76
C VAL A 57 -3.73 15.06 5.79
N THR A 58 -2.84 14.12 5.50
CA THR A 58 -1.39 14.36 5.58
C THR A 58 -0.67 13.86 4.34
N ASP A 59 0.31 14.61 3.86
CA ASP A 59 1.31 14.08 2.95
C ASP A 59 2.10 12.95 3.62
N ILE A 60 2.49 11.95 2.84
CA ILE A 60 3.36 10.85 3.25
C ILE A 60 4.75 11.36 3.63
N ARG A 61 5.27 12.32 2.86
CA ARG A 61 6.57 12.95 3.10
C ARG A 61 6.34 14.31 3.73
N MET A 62 6.93 14.54 4.90
CA MET A 62 7.03 15.89 5.43
C MET A 62 8.46 16.09 5.91
N PRO A 63 9.16 17.15 5.48
CA PRO A 63 10.53 17.37 5.87
C PRO A 63 10.60 17.50 7.40
N SER A 64 11.47 16.70 8.00
CA SER A 64 11.80 16.80 9.42
C SER A 64 13.32 16.81 9.60
N PRO A 65 13.87 17.79 10.35
CA PRO A 65 15.27 17.74 10.77
C PRO A 65 15.57 16.65 11.81
N ALA A 66 14.54 15.94 12.32
CA ALA A 66 14.64 15.09 13.50
C ALA A 66 14.78 13.58 13.24
N ASP A 67 14.63 13.09 12.00
CA ASP A 67 14.71 11.64 11.70
C ASP A 67 15.72 11.32 10.58
N PRO A 68 16.97 10.98 10.94
CA PRO A 68 17.98 10.52 9.99
C PRO A 68 17.83 9.02 9.62
N VAL A 69 16.91 8.29 10.24
CA VAL A 69 16.76 6.82 10.09
C VAL A 69 15.78 6.48 8.97
N ARG A 70 14.72 7.28 8.77
CA ARG A 70 13.77 7.14 7.64
C ARG A 70 13.33 8.52 7.09
N PRO A 71 14.21 9.24 6.38
CA PRO A 71 13.85 10.53 5.80
C PRO A 71 12.66 10.41 4.84
N GLY A 72 11.61 11.20 5.06
CA GLY A 72 10.45 11.29 4.17
C GLY A 72 9.31 10.29 4.43
N MET A 73 9.16 9.79 5.66
CA MET A 73 8.03 8.95 6.11
C MET A 73 7.29 9.52 7.32
N GLU A 74 7.63 10.75 7.72
CA GLU A 74 7.17 11.39 8.93
C GLU A 74 5.65 11.60 8.96
N GLY A 75 5.00 11.63 7.78
CA GLY A 75 3.54 11.67 7.66
C GLY A 75 2.86 10.37 8.09
N VAL A 76 3.46 9.22 7.76
CA VAL A 76 2.96 7.91 8.21
C VAL A 76 3.19 7.73 9.71
N ASP A 77 4.34 8.18 10.21
CA ASP A 77 4.60 8.14 11.65
C ASP A 77 3.67 9.08 12.43
N ALA A 78 3.36 10.25 11.89
CA ALA A 78 2.36 11.15 12.45
C ALA A 78 0.96 10.50 12.44
N ALA A 79 0.59 9.85 11.33
CA ALA A 79 -0.66 9.09 11.24
C ALA A 79 -0.77 8.02 12.33
N HIS A 80 0.28 7.22 12.53
CA HIS A 80 0.34 6.21 13.59
C HIS A 80 0.17 6.81 14.99
N ARG A 81 0.88 7.90 15.29
CA ARG A 81 0.78 8.60 16.59
C ARG A 81 -0.63 9.16 16.82
N ILE A 82 -1.26 9.73 15.80
CA ILE A 82 -2.63 10.26 15.87
C ILE A 82 -3.62 9.12 16.11
N ARG A 83 -3.50 8.00 15.38
CA ARG A 83 -4.38 6.83 15.55
C ARG A 83 -4.21 6.15 16.90
N ALA A 84 -2.98 6.06 17.41
CA ALA A 84 -2.72 5.53 18.74
C ALA A 84 -3.39 6.38 19.84
N ALA A 85 -3.46 7.70 19.64
CA ALA A 85 -4.11 8.64 20.57
C ALA A 85 -5.58 8.92 20.23
N ALA A 86 -6.18 8.24 19.23
CA ALA A 86 -7.49 8.59 18.69
C ALA A 86 -8.61 8.65 19.75
N ARG A 87 -8.60 7.70 20.71
CA ARG A 87 -9.57 7.69 21.82
C ARG A 87 -9.50 8.94 22.71
N ASP A 88 -8.29 9.45 22.95
CA ASP A 88 -8.06 10.62 23.80
C ASP A 88 -8.25 11.95 23.04
N LEU A 89 -7.96 11.93 21.73
CA LEU A 89 -8.05 13.12 20.87
C LEU A 89 -9.43 13.30 20.24
N GLY A 90 -10.28 12.27 20.24
CA GLY A 90 -11.54 12.27 19.49
C GLY A 90 -11.34 12.35 17.97
N VAL A 91 -10.13 12.03 17.48
CA VAL A 91 -9.78 12.11 16.06
C VAL A 91 -10.14 10.79 15.38
N ILE A 92 -11.01 10.87 14.38
CA ILE A 92 -11.73 9.70 13.88
C ILE A 92 -11.04 9.06 12.69
N GLY A 93 -10.46 9.87 11.78
CA GLY A 93 -9.85 9.37 10.57
C GLY A 93 -8.49 9.98 10.23
N VAL A 94 -7.65 9.23 9.52
CA VAL A 94 -6.44 9.74 8.89
C VAL A 94 -6.42 9.33 7.41
N VAL A 95 -6.21 10.30 6.54
CA VAL A 95 -5.96 10.10 5.11
C VAL A 95 -4.51 10.47 4.82
N VAL A 96 -3.73 9.51 4.33
CA VAL A 96 -2.38 9.75 3.84
C VAL A 96 -2.43 9.94 2.32
N LEU A 97 -1.91 11.06 1.85
CA LEU A 97 -1.72 11.36 0.43
C LEU A 97 -0.28 11.04 0.04
N SER A 98 -0.09 10.28 -1.03
CA SER A 98 1.24 9.83 -1.45
C SER A 98 1.48 10.05 -2.94
N GLN A 99 2.67 10.52 -3.30
CA GLN A 99 3.12 10.51 -4.68
C GLN A 99 3.58 9.11 -5.16
N PHE A 100 3.72 8.14 -4.25
CA PHE A 100 4.24 6.81 -4.53
C PHE A 100 3.12 5.78 -4.59
N SER A 101 3.08 5.02 -5.68
CA SER A 101 2.21 3.84 -5.83
C SER A 101 2.77 2.56 -5.19
N ASP A 102 3.97 2.62 -4.61
CA ASP A 102 4.55 1.45 -3.96
C ASP A 102 3.75 1.07 -2.71
N ALA A 103 3.17 -0.12 -2.77
CA ALA A 103 2.36 -0.68 -1.71
C ALA A 103 3.07 -0.90 -0.37
N VAL A 104 4.41 -0.92 -0.31
CA VAL A 104 5.15 -1.02 0.96
C VAL A 104 4.74 0.09 1.93
N PHE A 105 4.48 1.30 1.41
CA PHE A 105 4.07 2.43 2.23
C PHE A 105 2.63 2.31 2.75
N ALA A 106 1.71 1.82 1.92
CA ALA A 106 0.35 1.55 2.36
C ALA A 106 0.30 0.43 3.40
N LEU A 107 1.08 -0.64 3.19
CA LEU A 107 1.21 -1.72 4.18
C LEU A 107 1.75 -1.21 5.51
N ASP A 108 2.74 -0.30 5.50
CA ASP A 108 3.26 0.30 6.73
C ASP A 108 2.21 1.16 7.45
N LEU A 109 1.39 1.92 6.72
CA LEU A 109 0.26 2.67 7.31
C LEU A 109 -0.77 1.73 7.97
N PHE A 110 -1.04 0.58 7.36
CA PHE A 110 -2.07 -0.37 7.81
C PHE A 110 -1.56 -1.45 8.76
N ARG A 111 -0.27 -1.44 9.14
CA ARG A 111 0.33 -2.49 9.98
C ARG A 111 -0.35 -2.67 11.34
N ASP A 112 -0.93 -1.59 11.87
CA ASP A 112 -1.64 -1.55 13.16
C ASP A 112 -3.17 -1.56 12.99
N GLY A 113 -3.65 -2.08 11.85
CA GLY A 113 -5.06 -2.17 11.47
C GLY A 113 -5.50 -1.10 10.47
N THR A 114 -6.66 -1.30 9.83
CA THR A 114 -7.16 -0.44 8.74
C THR A 114 -8.19 0.59 9.20
N GLU A 115 -8.83 0.39 10.35
CA GLU A 115 -9.94 1.23 10.82
C GLU A 115 -9.56 2.72 10.94
N GLY A 116 -10.37 3.57 10.31
CA GLY A 116 -10.18 5.02 10.26
C GLY A 116 -8.89 5.45 9.55
N ARG A 117 -8.37 4.64 8.62
CA ARG A 117 -7.16 4.96 7.84
C ARG A 117 -7.44 4.88 6.34
N ALA A 118 -6.92 5.83 5.60
CA ALA A 118 -6.94 5.81 4.15
C ALA A 118 -5.55 6.10 3.56
N TYR A 119 -5.25 5.45 2.45
CA TYR A 119 -4.06 5.71 1.64
C TYR A 119 -4.49 6.04 0.22
N LEU A 120 -4.26 7.27 -0.22
CA LEU A 120 -4.60 7.75 -1.55
C LEU A 120 -3.37 8.27 -2.29
N LEU A 121 -3.37 8.18 -3.61
CA LEU A 121 -2.34 8.81 -4.42
C LEU A 121 -2.63 10.31 -4.59
N LYS A 122 -1.58 11.14 -4.64
CA LYS A 122 -1.70 12.60 -4.81
C LYS A 122 -2.39 12.95 -6.15
N ASP A 123 -2.28 12.11 -7.17
CA ASP A 123 -3.06 12.24 -8.42
C ASP A 123 -4.57 12.36 -8.15
N ARG A 124 -5.06 11.75 -7.07
CA ARG A 124 -6.48 11.77 -6.67
C ARG A 124 -6.91 13.07 -6.00
N VAL A 125 -5.99 13.95 -5.63
CA VAL A 125 -6.35 15.30 -5.17
C VAL A 125 -7.03 16.11 -6.29
N GLY A 126 -6.72 15.79 -7.56
CA GLY A 126 -7.41 16.36 -8.71
C GLY A 126 -8.84 15.84 -8.92
N ASP A 127 -9.18 14.70 -8.31
CA ASP A 127 -10.52 14.13 -8.28
C ASP A 127 -11.14 14.36 -6.89
N ILE A 128 -11.80 15.50 -6.75
CA ILE A 128 -12.33 15.95 -5.45
C ILE A 128 -13.33 14.95 -4.85
N ASP A 129 -14.07 14.20 -5.68
CA ASP A 129 -15.08 13.25 -5.22
C ASP A 129 -14.43 12.02 -4.57
N GLU A 130 -13.31 11.54 -5.11
CA GLU A 130 -12.54 10.43 -4.51
C GLU A 130 -11.94 10.83 -3.16
N LEU A 131 -11.31 12.01 -3.07
CA LEU A 131 -10.74 12.51 -1.82
C LEU A 131 -11.81 12.73 -0.76
N LEU A 132 -12.92 13.37 -1.12
CA LEU A 132 -14.06 13.59 -0.24
C LEU A 132 -14.70 12.27 0.21
N GLY A 133 -14.81 11.29 -0.69
CA GLY A 133 -15.26 9.94 -0.39
C GLY A 133 -14.40 9.24 0.66
N ALA A 134 -13.07 9.33 0.54
CA ALA A 134 -12.16 8.78 1.52
C ALA A 134 -12.25 9.48 2.88
N ILE A 135 -12.34 10.81 2.91
CA ILE A 135 -12.53 11.60 4.14
C ILE A 135 -13.81 11.16 4.86
N ARG A 136 -14.94 11.04 4.14
CA ARG A 136 -16.20 10.55 4.72
C ARG A 136 -16.09 9.13 5.25
N SER A 137 -15.45 8.23 4.49
CA SER A 137 -15.26 6.83 4.90
C SER A 137 -14.48 6.74 6.21
N VAL A 138 -13.32 7.42 6.33
CA VAL A 138 -12.51 7.36 7.55
C VAL A 138 -13.15 8.10 8.72
N ALA A 139 -13.91 9.17 8.46
CA ALA A 139 -14.71 9.85 9.50
C ALA A 139 -15.82 8.95 10.07
N ALA A 140 -16.26 7.94 9.33
CA ALA A 140 -17.22 6.93 9.79
C ALA A 140 -16.53 5.67 10.37
N GLY A 141 -15.19 5.67 10.53
CA GLY A 141 -14.41 4.51 10.98
C GLY A 141 -14.06 3.51 9.87
N GLY A 142 -14.47 3.77 8.63
CA GLY A 142 -14.10 2.97 7.47
C GLY A 142 -12.62 3.11 7.08
N SER A 143 -12.24 2.44 6.00
CA SER A 143 -10.87 2.47 5.45
C SER A 143 -10.90 2.52 3.94
N VAL A 144 -9.89 3.17 3.34
CA VAL A 144 -9.77 3.27 1.87
C VAL A 144 -8.33 3.05 1.43
N ILE A 145 -8.13 2.31 0.36
CA ILE A 145 -6.82 2.17 -0.29
C ILE A 145 -6.98 2.47 -1.77
N ASP A 146 -6.06 3.24 -2.34
CA ASP A 146 -6.09 3.57 -3.76
C ASP A 146 -6.05 2.29 -4.62
N PRO A 147 -6.92 2.17 -5.64
CA PRO A 147 -6.93 1.01 -6.53
C PRO A 147 -5.57 0.70 -7.17
N LYS A 148 -4.77 1.70 -7.56
CA LYS A 148 -3.44 1.48 -8.15
C LYS A 148 -2.47 0.83 -7.17
N VAL A 149 -2.62 1.13 -5.88
CA VAL A 149 -1.81 0.51 -4.82
C VAL A 149 -2.24 -0.94 -4.60
N VAL A 150 -3.55 -1.22 -4.66
CA VAL A 150 -4.08 -2.59 -4.64
C VAL A 150 -3.56 -3.39 -5.83
N GLU A 151 -3.58 -2.83 -7.04
CA GLU A 151 -3.00 -3.46 -8.23
C GLU A 151 -1.52 -3.79 -8.02
N GLY A 152 -0.74 -2.88 -7.43
CA GLY A 152 0.65 -3.12 -7.05
C GLY A 152 0.81 -4.24 -6.02
N LEU A 153 -0.05 -4.31 -5.01
CA LEU A 153 -0.08 -5.41 -4.03
C LEU A 153 -0.36 -6.76 -4.68
N LEU A 154 -1.36 -6.80 -5.56
CA LEU A 154 -1.77 -8.00 -6.28
C LEU A 154 -0.67 -8.48 -7.23
N ALA A 155 -0.01 -7.54 -7.93
CA ALA A 155 1.15 -7.84 -8.77
C ALA A 155 2.32 -8.41 -7.95
N LYS A 156 2.67 -7.80 -6.80
CA LYS A 156 3.78 -8.24 -5.93
C LYS A 156 3.50 -9.58 -5.23
N ARG A 157 2.24 -9.88 -4.90
CA ARG A 157 1.83 -11.16 -4.29
C ARG A 157 1.65 -12.29 -5.30
N GLY A 158 1.82 -12.03 -6.60
CA GLY A 158 1.48 -13.01 -7.64
C GLY A 158 -0.01 -13.30 -7.73
N VAL A 159 -0.86 -12.53 -7.03
CA VAL A 159 -2.33 -12.57 -7.10
C VAL A 159 -2.77 -11.80 -8.34
N ARG A 160 -2.22 -12.20 -9.50
CA ARG A 160 -3.08 -12.28 -10.66
C ARG A 160 -3.97 -13.49 -10.39
N GLY A 161 -5.25 -13.24 -10.14
CA GLY A 161 -6.30 -14.20 -10.53
C GLY A 161 -6.33 -14.34 -12.05
N GLY A 162 -5.19 -14.67 -12.64
CA GLY A 162 -5.08 -15.17 -13.99
C GLY A 162 -5.05 -16.70 -13.93
N PRO A 163 -5.32 -17.39 -15.04
CA PRO A 163 -5.09 -18.82 -15.12
C PRO A 163 -3.63 -19.15 -14.69
N PRO A 164 -3.32 -20.41 -14.31
CA PRO A 164 -1.94 -20.83 -14.08
C PRO A 164 -1.08 -20.30 -15.24
N PRO A 165 0.15 -19.81 -14.99
CA PRO A 165 0.95 -19.08 -15.97
C PRO A 165 0.81 -19.76 -17.33
N THR A 166 0.04 -19.13 -18.23
CA THR A 166 -0.55 -19.76 -19.42
C THR A 166 0.49 -20.28 -20.42
N ASP A 167 1.77 -20.03 -20.12
CA ASP A 167 2.92 -20.40 -20.92
C ASP A 167 3.67 -21.62 -20.36
N LEU A 168 3.34 -22.13 -19.16
CA LEU A 168 3.91 -23.38 -18.67
C LEU A 168 3.22 -24.57 -19.34
N THR A 169 4.01 -25.40 -20.01
CA THR A 169 3.57 -26.67 -20.57
C THR A 169 3.13 -27.63 -19.46
N PRO A 170 2.29 -28.63 -19.74
CA PRO A 170 1.94 -29.67 -18.78
C PRO A 170 3.17 -30.31 -18.12
N ARG A 171 4.24 -30.44 -18.90
CA ARG A 171 5.49 -31.02 -18.41
C ARG A 171 6.25 -30.12 -17.44
N GLU A 172 6.24 -28.81 -17.68
CA GLU A 172 6.82 -27.85 -16.75
C GLU A 172 6.01 -27.76 -15.45
N LEU A 173 4.68 -27.92 -15.51
CA LEU A 173 3.84 -28.02 -14.32
C LEU A 173 4.15 -29.27 -13.49
N ASP A 174 4.35 -30.43 -14.12
CA ASP A 174 4.77 -31.64 -13.41
C ASP A 174 6.12 -31.45 -12.71
N VAL A 175 7.09 -30.82 -13.39
CA VAL A 175 8.39 -30.50 -12.81
C VAL A 175 8.26 -29.54 -11.61
N LEU A 176 7.40 -28.53 -11.72
CA LEU A 176 7.15 -27.56 -10.66
C LEU A 176 6.44 -28.18 -9.45
N ARG A 177 5.52 -29.14 -9.67
CA ARG A 177 4.86 -29.92 -8.62
C ARG A 177 5.88 -30.75 -7.82
N GLU A 178 6.72 -31.52 -8.50
CA GLU A 178 7.75 -32.32 -7.84
C GLU A 178 8.82 -31.45 -7.15
N MET A 179 9.08 -30.26 -7.69
CA MET A 179 9.91 -29.24 -7.03
C MET A 179 9.29 -28.74 -5.71
N ALA A 180 7.97 -28.55 -5.67
CA ALA A 180 7.23 -28.15 -4.47
C ALA A 180 7.22 -29.25 -3.39
N HIS A 181 7.34 -30.52 -3.78
CA HIS A 181 7.59 -31.64 -2.85
C HIS A 181 9.03 -31.69 -2.30
N GLY A 182 9.89 -30.72 -2.65
CA GLY A 182 11.26 -30.63 -2.16
C GLY A 182 12.25 -31.58 -2.84
N LEU A 183 11.86 -32.25 -3.92
CA LEU A 183 12.75 -33.15 -4.64
C LEU A 183 13.88 -32.39 -5.35
N SER A 184 15.09 -32.95 -5.38
CA SER A 184 16.21 -32.45 -6.18
C SER A 184 16.02 -32.75 -7.67
N ASN A 185 16.83 -32.19 -8.58
CA ASN A 185 16.71 -32.48 -10.02
C ASN A 185 16.84 -33.99 -10.33
N GLY A 186 17.70 -34.70 -9.60
CA GLY A 186 17.80 -36.16 -9.69
C GLY A 186 16.57 -36.90 -9.12
N GLY A 187 15.94 -36.35 -8.08
CA GLY A 187 14.68 -36.87 -7.55
C GLY A 187 13.51 -36.69 -8.53
N ILE A 188 13.36 -35.49 -9.09
CA ILE A 188 12.36 -35.16 -10.11
C ILE A 188 12.56 -36.01 -11.37
N ALA A 189 13.81 -36.18 -11.81
CA ALA A 189 14.15 -37.01 -12.97
C ALA A 189 13.66 -38.46 -12.79
N ARG A 190 13.83 -39.04 -11.59
CA ARG A 190 13.30 -40.37 -11.27
C ARG A 190 11.78 -40.38 -11.22
N ALA A 191 11.17 -39.40 -10.55
CA ALA A 191 9.71 -39.32 -10.40
C ALA A 191 8.98 -39.17 -11.74
N LEU A 192 9.56 -38.42 -12.68
CA LEU A 192 8.96 -38.15 -13.99
C LEU A 192 9.52 -39.03 -15.12
N HIS A 193 10.41 -39.98 -14.83
CA HIS A 193 11.09 -40.82 -15.83
C HIS A 193 11.79 -40.02 -16.95
N LEU A 194 12.58 -39.01 -16.56
CA LEU A 194 13.36 -38.16 -17.47
C LEU A 194 14.85 -38.19 -17.11
N SER A 195 15.70 -37.69 -18.02
CA SER A 195 17.09 -37.43 -17.71
C SER A 195 17.24 -36.17 -16.84
N VAL A 196 18.30 -36.11 -16.02
CA VAL A 196 18.59 -34.92 -15.20
C VAL A 196 18.78 -33.67 -16.07
N SER A 197 19.43 -33.81 -17.22
CA SER A 197 19.60 -32.70 -18.18
C SER A 197 18.27 -32.20 -18.75
N ALA A 198 17.29 -33.08 -18.97
CA ALA A 198 15.95 -32.65 -19.37
C ALA A 198 15.25 -31.86 -18.25
N ILE A 199 15.41 -32.29 -16.99
CA ILE A 199 14.88 -31.55 -15.84
C ILE A 199 15.53 -30.16 -15.73
N GLU A 200 16.85 -30.04 -15.88
CA GLU A 200 17.54 -28.75 -15.87
C GLU A 200 17.02 -27.79 -16.95
N LYS A 201 16.76 -28.30 -18.15
CA LYS A 201 16.15 -27.51 -19.24
C LYS A 201 14.74 -27.04 -18.86
N HIS A 202 13.90 -27.90 -18.30
CA HIS A 202 12.57 -27.51 -17.85
C HIS A 202 12.63 -26.49 -16.70
N VAL A 203 13.53 -26.67 -15.72
CA VAL A 203 13.72 -25.73 -14.60
C VAL A 203 14.16 -24.35 -15.10
N ASN A 204 15.11 -24.29 -16.04
CA ASN A 204 15.53 -23.01 -16.63
C ASN A 204 14.41 -22.34 -17.42
N SER A 205 13.66 -23.12 -18.20
CA SER A 205 12.48 -22.63 -18.93
C SER A 205 11.42 -22.08 -17.98
N ILE A 206 11.12 -22.78 -16.88
CA ILE A 206 10.21 -22.32 -15.83
C ILE A 206 10.69 -20.99 -15.26
N PHE A 207 11.96 -20.87 -14.90
CA PHE A 207 12.47 -19.62 -14.34
C PHE A 207 12.40 -18.46 -15.32
N MET A 208 12.63 -18.70 -16.62
CA MET A 208 12.48 -17.68 -17.65
C MET A 208 11.00 -17.26 -17.80
N LYS A 209 10.09 -18.22 -17.88
CA LYS A 209 8.64 -17.97 -18.06
C LYS A 209 8.01 -17.30 -16.84
N LEU A 210 8.52 -17.58 -15.65
CA LEU A 210 8.13 -16.91 -14.40
C LEU A 210 8.87 -15.59 -14.17
N ALA A 211 9.68 -15.12 -15.12
CA ALA A 211 10.49 -13.91 -15.01
C ALA A 211 11.33 -13.85 -13.72
N LEU A 212 11.85 -15.00 -13.26
CA LEU A 212 12.65 -15.09 -12.05
C LEU A 212 14.11 -14.74 -12.36
N GLU A 213 14.52 -13.56 -11.92
CA GLU A 213 15.90 -13.07 -12.05
C GLU A 213 16.86 -13.78 -11.09
N ASN A 214 18.16 -13.78 -11.42
CA ASN A 214 19.21 -14.21 -10.49
C ASN A 214 19.44 -13.10 -9.46
N SER A 215 18.87 -13.25 -8.27
CA SER A 215 19.13 -12.38 -7.11
C SER A 215 20.08 -13.07 -6.13
N PRO A 216 21.05 -12.35 -5.52
CA PRO A 216 21.90 -12.89 -4.47
C PRO A 216 21.12 -13.21 -3.18
N ASP A 217 19.98 -12.56 -2.96
CA ASP A 217 19.20 -12.66 -1.74
C ASP A 217 18.05 -13.67 -1.83
N THR A 218 17.77 -14.20 -3.03
CA THR A 218 16.60 -15.08 -3.27
C THR A 218 16.95 -16.31 -4.09
N HIS A 219 16.61 -17.49 -3.56
CA HIS A 219 16.80 -18.74 -4.28
C HIS A 219 15.67 -18.96 -5.30
N ARG A 220 15.97 -18.88 -6.61
CA ARG A 220 14.97 -18.97 -7.71
C ARG A 220 14.05 -20.19 -7.64
N ARG A 221 14.57 -21.33 -7.18
CA ARG A 221 13.78 -22.55 -6.94
C ARG A 221 12.67 -22.32 -5.90
N VAL A 222 12.99 -21.64 -4.80
CA VAL A 222 12.04 -21.35 -3.72
C VAL A 222 11.02 -20.32 -4.20
N ALA A 223 11.46 -19.28 -4.91
CA ALA A 223 10.57 -18.30 -5.54
C ALA A 223 9.58 -18.96 -6.53
N ALA A 224 10.04 -19.91 -7.35
CA ALA A 224 9.19 -20.65 -8.28
C ALA A 224 8.13 -21.50 -7.56
N VAL A 225 8.50 -22.17 -6.46
CA VAL A 225 7.57 -22.96 -5.64
C VAL A 225 6.55 -22.07 -4.93
N ILE A 226 6.97 -20.93 -4.38
CA ILE A 226 6.06 -19.97 -3.75
C ILE A 226 5.04 -19.44 -4.78
N ALA A 227 5.49 -19.11 -6.00
CA ALA A 227 4.60 -18.70 -7.08
C ALA A 227 3.60 -19.81 -7.47
N TYR A 228 4.05 -21.06 -7.51
CA TYR A 228 3.18 -22.22 -7.78
C TYR A 228 2.11 -22.43 -6.70
N LEU A 229 2.49 -22.40 -5.43
CA LEU A 229 1.60 -22.66 -4.30
C LEU A 229 0.62 -21.50 -4.03
N GLY A 230 1.01 -20.25 -4.35
CA GLY A 230 0.13 -19.09 -4.27
C GLY A 230 -0.92 -19.00 -5.38
N SER A 231 -0.88 -19.90 -6.37
CA SER A 231 -1.82 -19.96 -7.51
C SER A 231 -2.95 -21.00 -7.32
N GLY A 232 -2.97 -21.71 -6.18
CA GLY A 232 -3.93 -22.78 -5.86
C GLY A 232 -4.88 -22.44 -4.72
#